data_AF-A0A1V4CFE9-F1
#
_entry.id   AF-A0A1V4CFE9-F1
#
_cell.length_a   1.000
_cell.length_b   1.000
_cell.length_c   1.000
_cell.angle_alpha   90.00
_cell.angle_beta   90.00
_cell.angle_gamma   90.00
#
_symmetry.space_group_name_H-M   'P 1'
#
loop_
_entity.id
_entity.type
_entity.pdbx_description
1 polymer ?
#
loop_
_entity_poly.entity_id
_entity_poly.type
_entity_poly.pdbx_seq_one_letter_code
_entity_poly.pdbx_strand_id
1 'polypeptide(L)' 'MSSQHVPLQTLTIPGLEQVYDQLATAIDVIDPAKTELFLVKLALMNANALADPTLFQAHIDAAIKDL' A
#
# COMPACT_ATOMS: atom_id res chain seq x y z
N MET A 1 33.36 -13.15 4.52
CA MET A 1 32.24 -12.25 4.80
C MET A 1 31.30 -12.32 3.60
N SER A 2 30.30 -13.21 3.66
CA SER A 2 29.35 -13.40 2.57
C SER A 2 28.30 -12.30 2.62
N SER A 3 28.36 -11.37 1.66
CA SER A 3 27.32 -10.37 1.46
C SER A 3 26.04 -11.07 1.00
N GLN A 4 25.11 -11.29 1.94
CA GLN A 4 23.78 -11.78 1.60
C GLN A 4 23.01 -10.63 0.94
N HIS A 5 22.76 -10.74 -0.36
CA HIS A 5 21.82 -9.89 -1.08
C HIS A 5 20.43 -10.30 -0.58
N VAL A 6 19.79 -9.48 0.26
CA VAL A 6 18.38 -9.67 0.60
C VAL A 6 17.58 -9.25 -0.63
N PRO A 7 16.88 -10.17 -1.33
CA PRO A 7 16.04 -9.77 -2.45
C PRO A 7 14.96 -8.84 -1.91
N LEU A 8 14.82 -7.65 -2.50
CA LEU A 8 13.68 -6.78 -2.27
C LEU A 8 12.43 -7.56 -2.70
N GLN A 9 11.64 -8.01 -1.72
CA GLN A 9 10.38 -8.71 -1.98
C GLN A 9 9.33 -7.70 -2.42
N THR A 10 9.34 -7.35 -3.70
CA THR A 10 8.27 -6.55 -4.32
C THR A 10 7.26 -7.47 -4.99
N LEU A 11 5.98 -7.08 -4.97
CA LEU A 11 4.96 -7.79 -5.74
C LEU A 11 5.29 -7.76 -7.23
N THR A 12 4.95 -8.85 -7.92
CA THR A 12 4.93 -8.87 -9.39
C THR A 12 3.74 -8.05 -9.90
N ILE A 13 3.73 -7.69 -11.19
CA ILE A 13 2.60 -6.97 -11.80
C ILE A 13 1.25 -7.69 -11.56
N PRO A 14 1.12 -9.02 -11.79
CA PRO A 14 -0.13 -9.72 -11.48
C PRO A 14 -0.52 -9.65 -10.00
N GLY A 15 0.46 -9.62 -9.09
CA GLY A 15 0.21 -9.43 -7.66
C GLY A 15 -0.35 -8.04 -7.36
N LEU A 16 0.15 -7.00 -8.02
CA LEU A 16 -0.35 -5.63 -7.89
C LEU A 16 -1.77 -5.49 -8.47
N GLU A 17 -2.03 -6.10 -9.63
CA GLU A 17 -3.38 -6.14 -10.24
C GLU A 17 -4.39 -6.79 -9.30
N GLN A 18 -4.04 -7.92 -8.69
CA GLN A 18 -4.91 -8.60 -7.73
C GLN A 18 -5.21 -7.73 -6.49
N VAL A 19 -4.23 -6.96 -6.01
CA VAL A 19 -4.44 -6.02 -4.89
C VAL A 19 -5.35 -4.87 -5.32
N TYR A 20 -5.15 -4.33 -6.51
CA TYR A 20 -5.99 -3.28 -7.08
C TYR A 20 -7.45 -3.73 -7.22
N ASP A 21 -7.69 -4.92 -7.80
CA ASP A 21 -9.04 -5.47 -7.97
C ASP A 21 -9.77 -5.67 -6.63
N GLN A 22 -9.06 -6.15 -5.60
CA GLN A 22 -9.59 -6.29 -4.25
C GLN A 22 -9.93 -4.93 -3.64
N LEU A 23 -9.09 -3.91 -3.85
CA LEU A 23 -9.36 -2.55 -3.36
C LEU A 23 -10.56 -1.93 -4.06
N ALA A 24 -10.66 -2.06 -5.39
CA ALA A 24 -11.79 -1.56 -6.16
C ALA A 24 -13.11 -2.19 -5.67
N THR A 25 -13.12 -3.53 -5.53
CA THR A 25 -14.28 -4.27 -5.01
C THR A 25 -14.65 -3.83 -3.58
N ALA A 26 -13.66 -3.59 -2.72
CA ALA A 26 -13.90 -3.13 -1.36
C ALA A 26 -14.46 -1.70 -1.32
N ILE A 27 -13.97 -0.81 -2.19
CA ILE A 27 -14.46 0.57 -2.28
C ILE A 27 -15.92 0.60 -2.78
N ASP A 28 -16.28 -0.25 -3.74
CA ASP A 28 -17.64 -0.32 -4.30
C ASP A 28 -18.72 -0.66 -3.25
N VAL A 29 -18.38 -1.40 -2.19
CA VAL A 29 -19.32 -1.79 -1.13
C VAL A 29 -19.35 -0.82 0.04
N ILE A 30 -18.43 0.16 0.09
CA ILE A 30 -18.34 1.14 1.16
C ILE A 30 -19.25 2.32 0.86
N ASP A 31 -19.95 2.81 1.89
CA ASP A 31 -20.66 4.09 1.82
C ASP A 31 -19.70 5.17 1.30
N PRO A 32 -20.02 5.89 0.21
CA PRO A 32 -19.13 6.89 -0.38
C PRO A 32 -18.65 7.96 0.63
N ALA A 33 -19.46 8.28 1.65
CA ALA A 33 -19.09 9.21 2.70
C ALA A 33 -18.00 8.68 3.66
N LYS A 34 -17.71 7.37 3.61
CA LYS A 34 -16.72 6.66 4.45
C LYS A 34 -15.50 6.18 3.67
N THR A 35 -15.46 6.36 2.35
CA THR A 35 -14.35 5.87 1.51
C THR A 35 -13.00 6.44 1.96
N GLU A 36 -12.93 7.74 2.25
CA GLU A 36 -11.69 8.37 2.75
C GLU A 36 -11.25 7.76 4.08
N LEU A 37 -12.17 7.63 5.05
CA LEU A 37 -11.87 7.03 6.36
C LEU A 37 -11.39 5.58 6.23
N PHE A 38 -11.98 4.81 5.32
CA PHE A 38 -11.55 3.44 5.02
C PHE A 38 -10.11 3.41 4.48
N LEU A 39 -9.82 4.23 3.46
CA LEU A 39 -8.50 4.27 2.82
C LEU A 39 -7.41 4.72 3.82
N VAL A 40 -7.70 5.74 4.64
CA VAL A 40 -6.79 6.17 5.71
C VAL A 40 -6.56 5.05 6.72
N LYS A 41 -7.61 4.34 7.15
CA LYS A 41 -7.46 3.23 8.10
C LYS A 41 -6.63 2.08 7.51
N LEU A 42 -6.86 1.73 6.24
CA LEU A 42 -6.07 0.71 5.54
C LEU A 42 -4.59 1.14 5.41
N ALA A 43 -4.34 2.39 5.03
CA ALA A 43 -3.01 2.98 4.98
C ALA A 43 -2.27 2.87 6.33
N LEU A 44 -2.93 3.23 7.44
CA LEU A 44 -2.37 3.12 8.78
C LEU A 44 -2.07 1.67 9.19
N MET A 45 -2.94 0.71 8.82
CA MET A 45 -2.69 -0.71 9.07
C MET A 45 -1.46 -1.23 8.32
N ASN A 46 -1.28 -0.80 7.06
CA ASN A 46 -0.09 -1.14 6.27
C ASN A 46 1.18 -0.45 6.82
N ALA A 47 1.11 0.82 7.23
CA ALA A 47 2.23 1.49 7.90
C ALA A 47 2.67 0.73 9.17
N ASN A 48 1.70 0.27 9.97
CA ASN A 48 1.98 -0.54 11.16
C ASN A 48 2.60 -1.90 10.81
N ALA A 49 2.16 -2.55 9.71
CA ALA A 49 2.73 -3.80 9.24
C ALA A 49 4.16 -3.64 8.69
N LEU A 50 4.46 -2.51 8.04
CA LEU A 50 5.80 -2.15 7.56
C LEU A 50 6.76 -1.83 8.70
N ALA A 51 6.23 -1.31 9.83
CA ALA A 51 7.01 -0.91 11.01
C ALA A 51 8.12 0.12 10.72
N ASP A 52 8.01 0.86 9.61
CA ASP A 52 8.95 1.90 9.18
C ASP A 52 8.17 3.16 8.72
N PRO A 53 8.08 4.20 9.58
CA PRO A 53 7.35 5.41 9.24
C PRO A 53 8.04 6.24 8.16
N THR A 54 9.37 6.16 8.01
CA THR A 54 10.11 6.91 6.97
C THR A 54 9.87 6.29 5.61
N LEU A 55 9.89 4.96 5.51
CA LEU A 55 9.52 4.26 4.27
C LEU A 55 8.09 4.55 3.86
N PHE A 56 7.15 4.55 4.82
CA PHE A 56 5.76 4.88 4.54
C PHE A 56 5.59 6.32 4.05
N GLN A 57 6.29 7.29 4.65
CA GLN A 57 6.31 8.67 4.17
C GLN A 57 6.84 8.78 2.74
N ALA A 58 7.91 8.06 2.41
CA ALA A 58 8.44 8.03 1.05
C ALA A 58 7.42 7.47 0.03
N HIS A 59 6.58 6.50 0.43
CA HIS A 59 5.48 6.02 -0.41
C HIS A 59 4.39 7.07 -0.62
N ILE A 60 4.03 7.83 0.43
CA ILE A 60 3.08 8.96 0.29
C ILE A 60 3.61 9.98 -0.71
N ASP A 61 4.87 10.41 -0.55
CA ASP A 61 5.48 11.41 -1.42
C ASP A 61 5.56 10.94 -2.88
N ALA A 62 5.89 9.65 -3.08
CA ALA A 62 5.90 9.03 -4.41
C ALA A 62 4.50 8.97 -5.03
N ALA A 63 3.47 8.60 -4.27
CA ALA A 63 2.10 8.55 -4.75
C ALA A 63 1.59 9.94 -5.15
N ILE A 64 1.87 10.98 -4.36
CA ILE A 64 1.49 12.37 -4.69
C ILE A 64 2.12 12.83 -6.01
N LYS A 65 3.36 12.40 -6.29
CA LYS A 65 4.06 12.77 -7.52
C LYS A 65 3.53 12.07 -8.78
N ASP A 66 2.89 10.92 -8.62
CA ASP A 66 2.37 10.08 -9.71
C ASP A 66 0.89 10.35 -10.05
N LEU A 67 0.23 11.21 -9.27
CA LEU A 67 -1.13 11.74 -9.53
C LEU A 67 -1.10 12.87 -10.56
#